data_AF-A0A6G1RGE3-F1
#
_entry.id   AF-A0A6G1RGE3-F1
#
_cell.length_a   1.000
_cell.length_b   1.000
_cell.length_c   1.000
_cell.angle_alpha   90.00
_cell.angle_beta   90.00
_cell.angle_gamma   90.00
#
_symmetry.space_group_name_H-M   'P 1'
#
loop_
_entity.id
_entity.type
_entity.pdbx_description
1 polymer ?
#
loop_
_entity_poly.entity_id
_entity_poly.type
_entity_poly.pdbx_seq_one_letter_code
_entity_poly.pdbx_strand_id
1 'polypeptide(L)'
;VENISIYRISYCTTDKLQNKVFAYVAQSQESGALECHAFLSPKKKIAQAVTLTVAHAFQMALDLWEATHAGSRQEQSLHPSCVLESSEPSRPSEPAPPGSPPFRHQFG
;
A
#
# COMPACT_ATOMS: atom_id res chain seq x y z
N VAL A 1 -15.60 -17.79 -8.87
CA VAL A 1 -15.23 -16.36 -8.74
C VAL A 1 -14.76 -16.17 -7.32
N GLU A 2 -13.54 -15.68 -7.14
CA GLU A 2 -12.96 -15.43 -5.82
C GLU A 2 -13.45 -14.09 -5.27
N ASN A 3 -13.67 -13.99 -3.96
CA ASN A 3 -14.10 -12.76 -3.31
C ASN A 3 -12.89 -12.11 -2.62
N ILE A 4 -12.43 -10.98 -3.15
CA ILE A 4 -11.30 -10.23 -2.61
C ILE A 4 -11.84 -8.97 -1.94
N SER A 5 -11.56 -8.83 -0.64
CA SER A 5 -11.88 -7.61 0.10
C SER A 5 -11.12 -6.41 -0.47
N ILE A 6 -11.82 -5.30 -0.68
CA ILE A 6 -11.26 -4.04 -1.23
C ILE A 6 -10.10 -3.52 -0.37
N TYR A 7 -10.10 -3.79 0.93
CA TYR A 7 -9.05 -3.39 1.88
C TYR A 7 -7.74 -4.15 1.71
N ARG A 8 -7.74 -5.25 0.94
CA ARG A 8 -6.55 -6.08 0.71
C ARG A 8 -5.87 -5.74 -0.62
N ILE A 9 -6.55 -4.98 -1.48
CA ILE A 9 -6.02 -4.53 -2.75
C ILE A 9 -5.27 -3.23 -2.51
N SER A 10 -3.96 -3.21 -2.78
CA SER A 10 -3.11 -2.04 -2.56
C SER A 10 -2.97 -1.16 -3.80
N TYR A 11 -3.19 -1.72 -4.99
CA TYR A 11 -2.99 -1.02 -6.25
C TYR A 11 -3.85 -1.62 -7.37
N CYS A 12 -4.36 -0.78 -8.27
CA CYS A 12 -5.03 -1.21 -9.50
C CYS A 12 -4.60 -0.36 -10.69
N THR A 13 -4.54 -0.94 -11.89
CA THR A 13 -4.06 -0.25 -13.08
C THR A 13 -4.58 -0.85 -14.38
N THR A 14 -4.51 -0.06 -15.45
CA THR A 14 -4.49 -0.57 -16.83
C THR A 14 -3.05 -0.54 -17.32
N ASP A 15 -2.53 -1.65 -17.84
CA ASP A 15 -1.15 -1.71 -18.31
C ASP A 15 -0.89 -0.71 -19.46
N LYS A 16 0.25 0.01 -19.40
CA LYS A 16 0.57 1.08 -20.37
C LYS A 16 0.89 0.52 -21.76
N LEU A 17 1.58 -0.61 -21.83
CA LEU A 17 2.04 -1.23 -23.07
C LEU A 17 0.97 -2.17 -23.65
N GLN A 18 0.22 -2.83 -22.76
CA GLN A 18 -0.87 -3.75 -23.03
C GLN A 18 -2.18 -3.13 -22.54
N ASN A 19 -2.63 -2.06 -23.20
CA ASN A 19 -3.79 -1.26 -22.77
C ASN A 19 -5.15 -1.98 -22.73
N LYS A 20 -5.19 -3.27 -23.09
CA LYS A 20 -6.34 -4.16 -22.90
C LYS A 20 -6.27 -4.96 -21.60
N VAL A 21 -5.16 -4.88 -20.85
CA VAL A 21 -4.95 -5.59 -19.59
C VAL A 21 -5.29 -4.66 -18.44
N PHE A 22 -6.20 -5.12 -17.58
CA PHE A 22 -6.41 -4.58 -16.25
C PHE A 22 -5.64 -5.46 -15.25
N ALA A 23 -5.02 -4.87 -14.24
CA ALA A 23 -4.38 -5.62 -13.17
C ALA A 23 -4.60 -4.96 -11.80
N TYR A 24 -4.55 -5.78 -10.76
CA TYR A 24 -4.48 -5.29 -9.37
C TYR A 24 -3.49 -6.11 -8.56
N VAL A 25 -2.97 -5.51 -7.49
CA VAL A 25 -2.12 -6.18 -6.51
C VAL A 25 -2.91 -6.31 -5.22
N ALA A 26 -3.00 -7.53 -4.70
CA ALA A 26 -3.66 -7.82 -3.45
C ALA A 26 -2.76 -8.62 -2.52
N GLN A 27 -2.95 -8.45 -1.21
CA GLN A 27 -2.38 -9.38 -0.25
C GLN A 27 -3.20 -10.67 -0.25
N SER A 28 -2.53 -11.83 -0.23
CA SER A 28 -3.13 -13.18 -0.18
C SER A 28 -3.67 -13.51 1.21
N GLN A 29 -4.87 -14.09 1.34
CA GLN A 29 -5.49 -14.31 2.66
C GLN A 29 -4.79 -15.43 3.43
N GLU A 30 -4.36 -16.44 2.68
CA GLU A 30 -3.75 -17.64 3.23
C GLU A 30 -2.26 -17.42 3.48
N SER A 31 -1.54 -16.83 2.52
CA SER A 31 -0.08 -16.74 2.59
C SER A 31 0.45 -15.39 3.08
N GLY A 32 -0.36 -14.33 3.04
CA GLY A 32 0.08 -12.96 3.32
C GLY A 32 0.99 -12.34 2.25
N ALA A 33 1.34 -13.09 1.18
CA ALA A 33 2.16 -12.61 0.08
C ALA A 33 1.41 -11.57 -0.76
N LEU A 34 2.15 -10.73 -1.49
CA LEU A 34 1.57 -9.84 -2.51
C LEU A 34 1.43 -10.60 -3.83
N GLU A 35 0.21 -10.63 -4.35
CA GLU A 35 -0.16 -11.31 -5.58
C GLU A 35 -0.64 -10.29 -6.60
N CYS A 36 -0.17 -10.42 -7.85
CA CYS A 36 -0.60 -9.60 -8.97
C CYS A 36 -1.58 -10.39 -9.83
N HIS A 37 -2.80 -9.89 -9.95
CA HIS A 37 -3.86 -10.51 -10.74
C HIS A 37 -4.10 -9.68 -12.00
N ALA A 38 -3.91 -10.28 -13.18
CA ALA A 38 -4.03 -9.61 -14.46
C ALA A 38 -5.16 -10.23 -15.31
N PHE A 39 -5.94 -9.37 -15.95
CA PHE A 39 -7.12 -9.73 -16.74
C PHE A 39 -7.04 -9.09 -18.12
N LEU A 40 -7.07 -9.92 -19.17
CA LEU A 40 -7.16 -9.44 -20.54
C LEU A 40 -8.61 -9.11 -20.90
N SER A 41 -8.86 -7.89 -21.34
CA SER A 41 -10.16 -7.43 -21.83
C SER A 41 -10.25 -7.44 -23.36
N PRO A 42 -11.46 -7.49 -23.94
CA PRO A 42 -11.63 -7.42 -25.40
C PRO A 42 -11.23 -6.07 -26.00
N LYS A 43 -11.37 -4.97 -25.23
CA LYS A 43 -11.19 -3.59 -25.70
C LYS A 43 -10.56 -2.76 -24.59
N LYS A 44 -9.64 -1.86 -24.95
CA LYS A 44 -9.00 -0.91 -24.04
C LYS A 44 -9.99 -0.21 -23.10
N LYS A 45 -11.10 0.29 -23.65
CA LYS A 45 -12.12 1.00 -22.86
C LYS A 45 -12.74 0.14 -21.74
N ILE A 46 -12.75 -1.18 -21.88
CA ILE A 46 -13.25 -2.09 -20.84
C ILE A 46 -12.23 -2.18 -19.71
N ALA A 47 -10.94 -2.42 -20.01
CA ALA A 47 -9.89 -2.40 -18.98
C ALA A 47 -9.85 -1.07 -18.20
N GLN A 48 -9.97 0.05 -18.92
CA GLN A 48 -10.04 1.37 -18.30
C GLN A 48 -11.28 1.54 -17.41
N ALA A 49 -12.46 1.15 -17.91
CA ALA A 49 -13.69 1.22 -17.11
C ALA A 49 -13.60 0.36 -15.84
N VAL A 50 -13.05 -0.85 -15.93
CA VAL A 50 -12.81 -1.71 -14.75
C VAL A 50 -11.87 -1.02 -13.76
N THR A 51 -10.76 -0.46 -14.25
CA THR A 51 -9.79 0.28 -13.40
C THR A 51 -10.46 1.44 -12.67
N LEU A 52 -11.26 2.25 -13.38
CA LEU A 52 -11.98 3.38 -12.78
C LEU A 52 -13.00 2.93 -11.75
N THR A 53 -13.75 1.86 -12.01
CA THR A 53 -14.70 1.30 -11.04
C THR A 53 -14.00 0.85 -9.77
N VAL A 54 -12.84 0.18 -9.86
CA VAL A 54 -12.05 -0.23 -8.68
C VAL A 54 -11.50 1.00 -7.94
N ALA A 55 -10.99 1.99 -8.66
CA ALA A 55 -10.53 3.25 -8.06
C ALA A 55 -11.66 3.98 -7.32
N HIS A 56 -12.87 4.00 -7.87
CA HIS A 56 -14.04 4.56 -7.18
C HIS A 56 -14.40 3.76 -5.93
N ALA A 57 -14.30 2.42 -5.98
CA ALA A 57 -14.52 1.59 -4.80
C ALA A 57 -13.50 1.88 -3.68
N PHE A 58 -12.22 2.17 -4.03
CA PHE A 58 -11.24 2.64 -3.05
C PHE A 58 -11.67 3.94 -2.39
N GLN A 59 -12.10 4.93 -3.19
CA GLN A 59 -12.55 6.20 -2.65
C GLN A 59 -13.76 6.02 -1.73
N MET A 60 -14.77 5.27 -2.15
CA MET A 60 -15.97 5.01 -1.33
C MET A 60 -15.64 4.29 -0.02
N ALA A 61 -14.73 3.31 -0.05
CA ALA A 61 -14.30 2.60 1.14
C ALA A 61 -13.54 3.53 2.11
N LEU A 62 -12.70 4.42 1.57
CA LEU A 62 -12.00 5.44 2.35
C LEU A 62 -12.99 6.42 2.98
N ASP A 63 -13.92 6.98 2.20
CA ASP A 63 -14.91 7.94 2.69
C ASP A 63 -15.75 7.35 3.83
N LEU A 64 -16.16 6.08 3.71
CA LEU A 64 -16.91 5.37 4.75
C LEU A 64 -16.05 5.13 6.01
N TRP A 65 -14.79 4.74 5.83
CA TRP A 65 -13.86 4.57 6.94
C TRP A 65 -13.65 5.91 7.67
N GLU A 66 -13.44 7.00 6.94
CA GLU A 66 -13.30 8.33 7.54
C GLU A 66 -14.58 8.77 8.26
N ALA A 67 -15.76 8.56 7.69
CA ALA A 67 -17.04 8.92 8.32
C ALA A 67 -17.28 8.16 9.64
N THR A 68 -16.91 6.87 9.68
CA THR A 68 -17.04 6.05 10.91
C THR A 68 -16.02 6.44 11.98
N HIS A 69 -14.85 6.96 11.59
CA HIS A 69 -13.77 7.34 12.51
C HIS A 69 -13.75 8.85 12.84
N ALA A 70 -14.52 9.68 12.13
CA ALA A 70 -14.66 11.10 12.43
C ALA A 70 -15.48 11.37 13.71
N GLY A 71 -16.43 10.49 14.05
CA GLY A 71 -17.27 10.59 15.25
C GLY A 71 -16.66 9.99 16.53
N SER A 72 -15.59 9.20 16.43
CA SER A 72 -14.93 8.53 17.56
C SER A 72 -13.75 9.31 18.14
N ARG A 73 -13.45 10.50 17.61
CA ARG A 73 -12.32 11.34 18.02
C ARG A 73 -12.45 11.98 19.42
N GLN A 74 -13.54 11.71 20.16
CA GLN A 74 -13.74 12.22 21.52
C GLN A 74 -13.55 11.16 22.63
N GLU A 75 -13.27 9.89 22.33
CA GLU A 75 -13.02 8.88 23.37
C GLU A 75 -11.83 7.93 23.09
N GLN A 76 -10.74 8.43 22.49
CA GLN A 76 -9.42 7.80 22.66
C GLN A 76 -8.37 8.89 22.88
N SER A 77 -8.49 9.56 24.02
CA SER A 77 -7.38 10.25 24.64
C SER A 77 -6.36 9.20 25.10
N LEU A 78 -5.15 9.29 24.54
CA LEU A 78 -3.87 8.82 25.07
C LEU A 78 -3.65 7.28 25.09
N HIS A 79 -2.98 6.77 24.04
CA HIS A 79 -1.65 6.18 24.24
C HIS A 79 -0.88 6.04 22.91
N PRO A 80 0.21 6.78 22.67
CA PRO A 80 1.22 6.38 21.71
C PRO A 80 2.11 5.32 22.39
N SER A 81 1.77 4.02 22.30
CA SER A 81 2.76 2.97 22.62
C SER A 81 3.52 2.59 21.36
N CYS A 82 4.46 3.46 20.99
CA CYS A 82 5.69 3.00 20.35
C CYS A 82 6.85 3.47 21.24
N VAL A 83 6.82 3.07 22.52
CA VAL A 83 8.05 3.05 23.31
C VAL A 83 8.85 1.87 22.80
N LEU A 84 9.77 2.13 21.88
CA LEU A 84 10.87 1.23 21.61
C LEU A 84 11.78 1.28 22.85
N GLU A 85 11.45 0.49 23.88
CA GLU A 85 12.35 0.27 25.00
C GLU A 85 13.46 -0.68 24.52
N SER A 86 14.51 -0.11 23.95
CA SER A 86 15.79 -0.80 23.83
C SER A 86 16.54 -0.55 25.14
N SER A 87 16.48 -1.54 26.03
CA SER A 87 17.28 -1.59 27.25
C SER A 87 18.69 -2.10 26.91
N GLU A 88 19.68 -1.21 26.90
CA GLU A 88 21.11 -1.56 26.99
C GLU A 88 21.85 -0.43 27.73
N PRO A 89 22.44 -0.69 28.92
CA PRO A 89 23.36 0.23 29.55
C PRO A 89 24.82 -0.05 29.17
N SER A 90 25.43 0.96 28.52
CA SER A 90 26.81 1.45 28.69
C SER A 90 27.99 0.61 28.16
N ARG A 91 28.56 1.03 27.02
CA ARG A 91 29.95 0.72 26.62
C ARG A 91 30.70 2.01 26.19
N PRO A 92 31.98 2.22 26.56
CA PRO A 92 32.67 3.49 26.33
C PRO A 92 32.96 3.77 24.84
N SER A 93 32.98 5.06 24.51
CA SER A 93 33.08 5.64 23.18
C SER A 93 34.36 5.29 22.41
N GLU A 94 34.21 4.87 21.15
CA GLU A 94 35.29 4.72 20.17
C GLU A 94 35.05 5.68 18.98
N PRO A 95 36.08 6.36 18.43
CA PRO A 95 35.88 7.41 17.43
C PRO A 95 35.51 6.87 16.04
N ALA A 96 34.70 7.64 15.32
CA ALA A 96 34.10 7.30 14.03
C ALA A 96 35.12 7.16 12.87
N PRO A 97 34.90 6.24 11.92
CA PRO A 97 35.69 6.17 10.69
C PRO A 97 35.24 7.23 9.65
N PRO A 98 36.15 7.70 8.79
CA PRO A 98 35.87 8.76 7.82
C PRO A 98 34.91 8.32 6.70
N GLY A 99 34.07 9.27 6.28
CA GLY A 99 32.80 9.06 5.59
C GLY A 99 32.85 8.48 4.18
N SER A 100 31.80 7.73 3.86
CA SER A 100 31.46 7.23 2.53
C SER A 100 30.78 8.33 1.68
N PRO A 101 31.07 8.45 0.38
CA PRO A 101 30.46 9.46 -0.48
C PRO A 101 28.99 9.11 -0.81
N PRO A 102 28.16 10.12 -1.18
CA PRO A 102 26.74 9.91 -1.45
C PRO A 102 26.50 9.15 -2.76
N PHE A 103 25.53 8.23 -2.72
CA PHE A 103 25.02 7.52 -3.90
C PHE A 103 24.43 8.51 -4.90
N ARG A 104 25.03 8.58 -6.08
CA ARG A 104 24.58 9.41 -7.20
C ARG A 104 23.56 8.62 -8.03
N HIS A 105 22.35 9.15 -8.15
CA HIS A 105 21.32 8.63 -9.06
C HIS A 105 21.82 8.68 -10.51
N GLN A 106 21.74 7.56 -11.22
CA GLN A 106 21.82 7.52 -12.68
C GLN A 106 20.54 6.88 -13.21
N PHE A 107 19.71 7.70 -13.85
CA PHE A 107 18.69 7.24 -14.78
C PHE A 107 19.38 6.91 -16.12
N GLY A 108 19.03 5.78 -16.71
CA GLY A 108 19.34 5.37 -18.07
C GLY A 108 18.18 4.56 -18.61
#